data_AF-A0A6B0GV25-F1
#
_entry.id   AF-A0A6B0GV25-F1
#
_cell.length_a   1.000
_cell.length_b   1.000
_cell.length_c   1.000
_cell.angle_alpha   90.00
_cell.angle_beta   90.00
_cell.angle_gamma   90.00
#
_symmetry.space_group_name_H-M   'P 1'
#
loop_
_entity.id
_entity.type
_entity.pdbx_description
1 polymer ?
#
loop_
_entity_poly.entity_id
_entity_poly.type
_entity_poly.pdbx_seq_one_letter_code
_entity_poly.pdbx_strand_id
1 'polypeptide(L)'
;MEVASGPLVVAGLAIDIIGAGVIALPDIPRVRQALWSERVRKGLREMEGNGLRNDQPGFEDILQLLEEFYGVEFSDSAWALRVGMHTMSRYGFESVYVFTDVENQNEQIALGKDFGSDVDYRMVRRSIKERADRREAAVRVLGFVLLATGFLLQIVGNFV
;
A
#
# COMPACT_ATOMS: atom_id res chain seq x y z
N MET A 1 -16.41 34.15 36.09
CA MET A 1 -15.77 34.63 34.86
C MET A 1 -15.91 33.51 33.85
N GLU A 2 -16.96 33.55 33.03
CA GLU A 2 -17.09 32.61 31.92
C GLU A 2 -16.06 33.03 30.87
N VAL A 3 -15.00 32.23 30.72
CA VAL A 3 -14.13 32.33 29.55
C VAL A 3 -14.97 31.76 28.41
N ALA A 4 -15.69 32.64 27.70
CA ALA A 4 -16.28 32.27 26.42
C ALA A 4 -15.13 31.79 25.55
N SER A 5 -15.03 30.47 25.34
CA SER A 5 -13.99 29.87 24.53
C SER A 5 -14.07 30.49 23.14
N GLY A 6 -13.08 31.32 22.80
CA GLY A 6 -13.05 32.05 21.54
C GLY A 6 -13.18 31.09 20.36
N PRO A 7 -13.76 31.53 19.22
CA PRO A 7 -13.96 30.66 18.06
C PRO A 7 -12.67 29.97 17.57
N LEU A 8 -11.50 30.58 17.79
CA LEU A 8 -10.19 29.96 17.51
C LEU A 8 -9.89 28.74 18.40
N VAL A 9 -10.24 28.80 19.69
CA VAL A 9 -10.00 27.70 20.64
C VAL A 9 -10.87 26.49 20.26
N VAL A 10 -12.15 26.74 19.93
CA VAL A 10 -13.07 25.69 19.46
C VAL A 10 -12.61 25.09 18.14
N ALA A 11 -12.16 25.92 17.19
CA ALA A 11 -11.61 25.47 15.91
C ALA A 11 -10.34 24.62 16.11
N GLY A 12 -9.44 25.04 16.99
CA GLY A 12 -8.23 24.28 17.33
C GLY A 12 -8.57 22.91 17.93
N LEU A 13 -9.54 22.83 18.84
CA LEU A 13 -10.00 21.56 19.40
C LEU A 13 -10.59 20.63 18.33
N ALA A 14 -11.40 21.17 17.40
CA ALA A 14 -11.96 20.39 16.31
C ALA A 14 -10.85 19.81 15.40
N ILE A 15 -9.83 20.62 15.09
CA ILE A 15 -8.67 20.17 14.32
C ILE A 15 -7.92 19.07 15.07
N ASP A 16 -7.76 19.20 16.38
CA ASP A 16 -7.08 18.17 17.18
C ASP A 16 -7.82 16.83 17.17
N ILE A 17 -9.15 16.86 17.32
CA ILE A 17 -10.00 15.66 17.25
C ILE A 17 -9.84 14.99 15.88
N ILE A 18 -9.85 15.78 14.79
CA ILE A 18 -9.63 15.26 13.43
C ILE A 18 -8.21 14.69 13.31
N GLY A 19 -7.18 15.38 13.80
CA GLY A 19 -5.79 14.94 13.75
C GLY A 19 -5.57 13.61 14.47
N ALA A 20 -6.12 13.46 15.68
CA ALA A 20 -6.12 12.20 16.43
C ALA A 20 -6.86 11.09 15.66
N GLY A 21 -8.01 11.42 15.06
CA GLY A 21 -8.76 10.50 14.20
C GLY A 21 -7.92 10.00 13.01
N VAL A 22 -7.23 10.91 12.32
CA VAL A 22 -6.35 10.58 11.18
C VAL A 22 -5.20 9.66 11.59
N ILE A 23 -4.56 9.92 12.73
CA ILE A 23 -3.48 9.05 13.27
C ILE A 23 -4.00 7.63 13.53
N ALA A 24 -5.22 7.51 14.04
CA ALA A 24 -5.82 6.22 14.39
C ALA A 24 -6.35 5.42 13.19
N LEU A 25 -6.47 6.01 11.99
CA LEU A 25 -7.03 5.33 10.81
C LEU A 25 -6.34 4.00 10.48
N PRO A 26 -5.00 3.88 10.47
CA PRO A 26 -4.33 2.61 10.18
C PRO A 26 -4.54 1.54 11.23
N ASP A 27 -4.92 1.93 12.46
CA ASP A 27 -5.03 1.02 13.59
C ASP A 27 -6.46 0.44 13.73
N ILE A 28 -7.46 1.07 13.10
CA ILE A 28 -8.86 0.60 13.12
C ILE A 28 -9.05 -0.51 12.08
N PRO A 29 -9.39 -1.76 12.47
CA PRO A 29 -9.42 -2.90 11.54
C PRO A 29 -10.35 -2.72 10.33
N ARG A 30 -11.53 -2.11 10.53
CA ARG A 30 -12.52 -1.90 9.45
C ARG A 30 -12.04 -0.86 8.43
N VAL A 31 -11.43 0.23 8.90
CA VAL A 31 -10.91 1.31 8.04
C VAL A 31 -9.64 0.87 7.35
N ARG A 32 -8.77 0.16 8.07
CA ARG A 32 -7.53 -0.39 7.56
C ARG A 32 -7.74 -1.25 6.31
N GLN A 33 -8.83 -2.00 6.22
CA GLN A 33 -9.14 -2.81 5.04
C GLN A 33 -9.39 -2.00 3.76
N ALA A 34 -9.84 -0.75 3.91
CA ALA A 34 -10.01 0.18 2.79
C ALA A 34 -8.71 0.92 2.43
N LEU A 35 -7.67 0.84 3.27
CA LEU A 35 -6.38 1.45 2.97
C LEU A 35 -5.68 0.66 1.87
N TRP A 36 -5.13 1.41 0.92
CA TRP A 36 -4.31 0.87 -0.16
C TRP A 36 -3.18 -0.05 0.37
N SER A 37 -2.53 0.34 1.47
CA SER A 37 -1.45 -0.44 2.09
C SER A 37 -1.89 -1.84 2.51
N GLU A 38 -3.10 -2.00 3.05
CA GLU A 38 -3.60 -3.32 3.45
C GLU A 38 -4.05 -4.14 2.24
N ARG A 39 -4.64 -3.51 1.21
CA ARG A 39 -4.96 -4.20 -0.05
C ARG A 39 -3.69 -4.78 -0.69
N VAL A 40 -2.63 -3.98 -0.79
CA VAL A 40 -1.32 -4.43 -1.28
C VAL A 40 -0.74 -5.54 -0.42
N ARG A 41 -0.77 -5.41 0.92
CA ARG A 41 -0.28 -6.46 1.83
C ARG A 41 -1.06 -7.77 1.69
N LYS A 42 -2.39 -7.71 1.53
CA LYS A 42 -3.23 -8.88 1.25
C LYS A 42 -2.88 -9.48 -0.10
N GLY A 43 -2.79 -8.67 -1.14
CA GLY A 43 -2.42 -9.11 -2.47
C GLY A 43 -1.07 -9.85 -2.48
N LEU A 44 -0.05 -9.31 -1.81
CA LEU A 44 1.27 -9.95 -1.71
C LEU A 44 1.19 -11.31 -1.01
N ARG A 45 0.40 -11.42 0.06
CA ARG A 45 0.20 -12.69 0.77
C ARG A 45 -0.47 -13.74 -0.10
N GLU A 46 -1.52 -13.36 -0.84
CA GLU A 46 -2.20 -14.29 -1.75
C GLU A 46 -1.29 -14.69 -2.92
N MET A 47 -0.56 -13.73 -3.51
CA MET A 47 0.38 -13.98 -4.61
C MET A 47 1.52 -14.94 -4.20
N GLU A 48 2.00 -14.82 -2.95
CA GLU A 48 3.04 -15.70 -2.38
C GLU A 48 2.52 -17.09 -1.99
N GLY A 49 1.23 -17.21 -1.64
CA GLY A 49 0.63 -18.46 -1.15
C GLY A 49 -0.11 -19.25 -2.23
N ASN A 50 -1.27 -18.73 -2.64
CA ASN A 50 -2.24 -19.43 -3.48
C ASN A 50 -2.24 -18.96 -4.94
N GLY A 51 -1.58 -17.84 -5.22
CA GLY A 51 -1.79 -17.05 -6.43
C GLY A 51 -2.86 -15.98 -6.21
N LEU A 52 -2.59 -14.77 -6.68
CA LEU A 52 -3.46 -13.60 -6.61
C LEU A 52 -4.26 -13.51 -7.90
N ARG A 53 -5.59 -13.55 -7.80
CA ARG A 53 -6.50 -13.50 -8.96
C ARG A 53 -7.05 -12.08 -9.17
N ASN A 54 -7.48 -11.77 -10.39
CA ASN A 54 -7.98 -10.45 -10.76
C ASN A 54 -9.24 -9.98 -10.03
N ASP A 55 -10.01 -10.90 -9.46
CA ASP A 55 -11.17 -10.60 -8.62
C ASP A 55 -10.81 -10.33 -7.14
N GLN A 56 -9.54 -10.49 -6.76
CA GLN A 56 -9.09 -10.37 -5.38
C GLN A 56 -8.56 -8.97 -5.04
N PRO A 57 -8.75 -8.50 -3.79
CA PRO A 57 -8.24 -7.20 -3.36
C PRO A 57 -6.72 -7.08 -3.52
N GLY A 58 -6.30 -6.00 -4.19
CA GLY A 58 -4.89 -5.67 -4.38
C GLY A 58 -4.28 -6.27 -5.64
N PHE A 59 -5.03 -6.98 -6.50
CA PHE A 59 -4.53 -7.45 -7.80
C PHE A 59 -4.07 -6.29 -8.68
N GLU A 60 -4.95 -5.35 -8.99
CA GLU A 60 -4.63 -4.19 -9.85
C GLU A 60 -3.49 -3.35 -9.25
N ASP A 61 -3.53 -3.12 -7.92
CA ASP A 61 -2.49 -2.38 -7.21
C ASP A 61 -1.11 -3.07 -7.35
N ILE A 62 -1.05 -4.41 -7.27
CA ILE A 62 0.20 -5.16 -7.41
C ILE A 62 0.62 -5.26 -8.86
N LEU A 63 -0.31 -5.47 -9.80
CA LEU A 63 -0.02 -5.51 -11.23
C LEU A 63 0.67 -4.22 -11.64
N GLN A 64 0.09 -3.06 -11.31
CA GLN A 64 0.68 -1.75 -11.59
C GLN A 64 2.05 -1.55 -10.94
N LEU A 65 2.22 -2.00 -9.69
CA LEU A 65 3.53 -1.92 -9.02
C LEU A 65 4.57 -2.80 -9.71
N LEU A 66 4.19 -3.99 -10.16
CA LEU A 66 5.08 -4.87 -10.91
C LEU A 66 5.46 -4.26 -12.26
N GLU A 67 4.50 -3.68 -12.99
CA GLU A 67 4.77 -2.95 -14.24
C GLU A 67 5.79 -1.84 -14.03
N GLU A 68 5.61 -1.04 -12.97
CA GLU A 68 6.53 0.04 -12.61
C GLU A 68 7.93 -0.48 -12.24
N PHE A 69 8.02 -1.58 -11.49
CA PHE A 69 9.31 -2.14 -11.05
C PHE A 69 10.07 -2.83 -12.18
N TYR A 70 9.37 -3.57 -13.03
CA TYR A 70 9.95 -4.32 -14.14
C TYR A 70 10.09 -3.47 -15.41
N GLY A 71 9.43 -2.31 -15.49
CA GLY A 71 9.44 -1.44 -16.67
C GLY A 71 8.72 -2.06 -17.86
N VAL A 72 7.65 -2.81 -17.61
CA VAL A 72 6.90 -3.58 -18.61
C VAL A 72 5.42 -3.25 -18.48
N GLU A 73 4.67 -3.37 -19.58
CA GLU A 73 3.21 -3.29 -19.57
C GLU A 73 2.66 -4.72 -19.68
N PHE A 74 1.77 -5.10 -18.76
CA PHE A 74 1.10 -6.39 -18.85
C PHE A 74 -0.09 -6.33 -19.81
N SER A 75 -0.41 -7.48 -20.38
CA SER A 75 -1.65 -7.63 -21.13
C SER A 75 -2.86 -7.41 -20.22
N ASP A 76 -3.89 -6.73 -20.72
CA ASP A 76 -5.20 -6.64 -20.07
C ASP A 76 -5.84 -8.01 -19.82
N SER A 77 -5.34 -9.06 -20.48
CA SER A 77 -5.76 -10.45 -20.27
C SER A 77 -5.13 -11.11 -19.04
N ALA A 78 -4.24 -10.43 -18.31
CA ALA A 78 -3.65 -10.94 -17.07
C ALA A 78 -4.75 -11.20 -16.04
N TRP A 79 -4.93 -12.47 -15.65
CA TRP A 79 -6.01 -12.88 -14.74
C TRP A 79 -5.50 -13.41 -13.40
N ALA A 80 -4.22 -13.79 -13.32
CA ALA A 80 -3.58 -14.20 -12.07
C ALA A 80 -2.08 -13.86 -12.03
N LEU A 81 -1.58 -13.69 -10.81
CA LEU A 81 -0.18 -13.46 -10.47
C LEU A 81 0.26 -14.50 -9.44
N ARG A 82 1.44 -15.09 -9.59
CA ARG A 82 1.97 -16.03 -8.61
C ARG A 82 3.48 -15.91 -8.47
N VAL A 83 3.98 -16.04 -7.24
CA VAL A 83 5.41 -16.19 -7.00
C VAL A 83 5.81 -17.66 -7.13
N GLY A 84 6.89 -17.93 -7.85
CA GLY A 84 7.46 -19.27 -7.95
C GLY A 84 8.98 -19.24 -8.00
N MET A 85 9.60 -20.38 -7.72
CA MET A 85 11.05 -20.54 -7.86
C MET A 85 11.40 -21.00 -9.26
N HIS A 86 12.31 -20.28 -9.91
CA HIS A 86 12.87 -20.73 -11.18
C HIS A 86 14.05 -21.69 -10.91
N THR A 87 13.86 -22.99 -11.13
CA THR A 87 14.72 -24.08 -10.63
C THR A 87 16.00 -24.37 -11.43
N MET A 88 16.43 -23.51 -12.36
CA MET A 88 17.62 -23.79 -13.20
C MET A 88 18.94 -23.13 -12.75
N SER A 89 18.98 -22.47 -11.60
CA SER A 89 20.18 -21.80 -11.06
C SER A 89 20.63 -22.42 -9.73
N ARG A 90 21.95 -22.55 -9.51
CA ARG A 90 22.56 -22.92 -8.21
C ARG A 90 22.17 -21.97 -7.06
N TYR A 91 21.72 -20.76 -7.40
CA TYR A 91 21.17 -19.76 -6.51
C TYR A 91 19.72 -19.53 -6.93
N GLY A 92 18.76 -20.22 -6.30
CA GLY A 92 17.36 -20.11 -6.68
C GLY A 92 16.88 -18.65 -6.62
N PHE A 93 16.32 -18.16 -7.72
CA PHE A 93 15.68 -16.85 -7.79
C PHE A 93 14.16 -17.02 -7.73
N GLU A 94 13.52 -16.15 -6.96
CA GLU A 94 12.06 -16.03 -6.94
C GLU A 94 11.65 -15.12 -8.10
N SER A 95 10.77 -15.62 -8.98
CA SER A 95 10.18 -14.84 -10.07
C SER A 95 8.69 -14.76 -9.88
N VAL A 96 8.10 -13.68 -10.40
CA VAL A 96 6.66 -13.59 -10.59
C VAL A 96 6.29 -14.22 -11.92
N TYR A 97 5.21 -14.99 -11.91
CA TYR A 97 4.56 -15.59 -13.06
C TYR A 97 3.23 -14.88 -13.27
N VAL A 98 3.00 -14.45 -14.51
CA VAL A 98 1.76 -13.78 -14.94
C VAL A 98 1.00 -14.75 -15.83
N PHE A 99 -0.27 -14.99 -15.50
CA PHE A 99 -1.16 -15.86 -16.27
C PHE A 99 -2.06 -15.01 -17.15
N THR A 100 -1.97 -15.21 -18.46
CA THR A 100 -2.62 -14.37 -19.48
C THR A 100 -3.75 -15.06 -20.24
N ASP A 101 -3.84 -16.39 -20.13
CA ASP A 101 -4.90 -17.20 -20.74
C ASP A 101 -5.64 -17.99 -19.65
N VAL A 102 -6.96 -17.80 -19.57
CA VAL A 102 -7.84 -18.49 -18.62
C VAL A 102 -8.11 -19.93 -19.05
N GLU A 103 -8.15 -20.19 -20.36
CA GLU A 103 -8.40 -21.50 -20.96
C GLU A 103 -7.13 -22.36 -20.92
N ASN A 104 -5.96 -21.75 -21.09
CA ASN A 104 -4.67 -22.41 -21.01
C ASN A 104 -3.88 -21.99 -19.76
N GLN A 105 -4.19 -22.62 -18.63
CA GLN A 105 -3.53 -22.35 -17.33
C GLN A 105 -2.01 -22.64 -17.31
N ASN A 106 -1.48 -23.30 -18.34
CA ASN A 106 -0.05 -23.55 -18.48
C ASN A 106 0.68 -22.40 -19.18
N GLU A 107 -0.05 -21.49 -19.84
CA GLU A 107 0.51 -20.30 -20.45
C GLU A 107 0.78 -19.25 -19.38
N GLN A 108 2.05 -19.16 -19.00
CA GLN A 108 2.54 -18.23 -18.00
C GLN A 108 3.79 -17.53 -18.51
N ILE A 109 3.89 -16.24 -18.22
CA ILE A 109 5.06 -15.44 -18.55
C ILE A 109 5.88 -15.25 -17.27
N ALA A 110 7.14 -15.67 -17.28
CA ALA A 110 8.03 -15.53 -16.14
C ALA A 110 8.79 -14.19 -16.23
N LEU A 111 8.44 -13.25 -15.34
CA LEU A 111 8.98 -11.88 -15.38
C LEU A 111 10.51 -11.80 -15.34
N GLY A 112 11.15 -12.67 -14.56
CA GLY A 112 12.60 -12.67 -14.43
C GLY A 112 13.35 -13.05 -15.71
N LYS A 113 12.77 -13.91 -16.55
CA LYS A 113 13.47 -14.52 -17.68
C LYS A 113 12.98 -13.97 -19.02
N ASP A 114 11.67 -13.85 -19.19
CA ASP A 114 11.07 -13.55 -20.49
C ASP A 114 11.13 -12.05 -20.81
N PHE A 115 11.26 -11.20 -19.79
CA PHE A 115 11.45 -9.76 -19.94
C PHE A 115 12.91 -9.29 -19.77
N GLY A 116 13.87 -10.21 -19.59
CA GLY A 116 15.29 -9.86 -19.43
C GLY A 116 15.62 -9.04 -18.19
N SER A 117 14.70 -9.01 -17.22
CA SER A 117 14.83 -8.29 -15.97
C SER A 117 15.17 -9.29 -14.86
N ASP A 118 16.46 -9.50 -14.60
CA ASP A 118 17.00 -10.33 -13.50
C ASP A 118 16.69 -9.75 -12.08
N VAL A 119 15.56 -9.06 -11.92
CA VAL A 119 15.12 -8.49 -10.67
C VAL A 119 14.45 -9.59 -9.84
N ASP A 120 15.18 -10.04 -8.81
CA ASP A 120 14.68 -10.95 -7.79
C ASP A 120 13.41 -10.39 -7.13
N TYR A 121 12.34 -11.19 -7.13
CA TYR A 121 11.06 -10.85 -6.51
C TYR A 121 11.25 -10.37 -5.06
N ARG A 122 12.26 -10.86 -4.32
CA ARG A 122 12.54 -10.39 -2.95
C ARG A 122 12.82 -8.90 -2.88
N MET A 123 13.51 -8.35 -3.87
CA MET A 123 13.78 -6.90 -3.96
C MET A 123 12.50 -6.12 -4.25
N VAL A 124 11.69 -6.63 -5.18
CA VAL A 124 10.39 -6.04 -5.53
C VAL A 124 9.46 -6.03 -4.32
N ARG A 125 9.32 -7.19 -3.66
CA ARG A 125 8.54 -7.38 -2.44
C ARG A 125 8.95 -6.39 -1.35
N ARG A 126 10.26 -6.25 -1.10
CA ARG A 126 10.77 -5.30 -0.10
C ARG A 126 10.37 -3.88 -0.46
N SER A 127 10.55 -3.49 -1.72
CA SER A 127 10.26 -2.14 -2.18
C SER A 127 8.77 -1.81 -2.14
N ILE A 128 7.90 -2.77 -2.49
CA ILE A 128 6.44 -2.63 -2.36
C ILE A 128 6.03 -2.47 -0.89
N LYS A 129 6.58 -3.29 0.01
CA LYS A 129 6.31 -3.17 1.46
C LYS A 129 6.76 -1.82 2.00
N GLU A 130 7.95 -1.35 1.64
CA GLU A 130 8.44 -0.04 2.05
C GLU A 130 7.53 1.10 1.56
N ARG A 131 6.97 1.01 0.34
CA ARG A 131 5.99 1.99 -0.17
C ARG A 131 4.68 1.97 0.63
N ALA A 132 4.17 0.79 0.96
CA ALA A 132 2.98 0.64 1.80
C ALA A 132 3.20 1.24 3.20
N ASP A 133 4.35 0.95 3.82
CA ASP A 133 4.72 1.46 5.14
C ASP A 133 4.91 2.99 5.13
N ARG A 134 5.54 3.54 4.09
CA ARG A 134 5.69 4.99 3.91
C ARG A 134 4.34 5.71 3.79
N ARG A 135 3.36 5.12 3.08
CA ARG A 135 2.01 5.71 2.99
C ARG A 135 1.30 5.71 4.34
N GLU A 136 1.38 4.63 5.12
CA GLU A 136 0.83 4.60 6.48
C GLU A 136 1.52 5.61 7.40
N ALA A 137 2.84 5.73 7.31
CA ALA A 137 3.60 6.73 8.04
C ALA A 137 3.19 8.17 7.63
N ALA A 138 2.99 8.43 6.34
CA ALA A 138 2.55 9.73 5.85
C ALA A 138 1.17 10.13 6.40
N VAL A 139 0.23 9.18 6.48
CA VAL A 139 -1.08 9.41 7.12
C VAL A 139 -0.90 9.82 8.59
N ARG A 140 -0.04 9.13 9.33
CA ARG A 140 0.24 9.48 10.73
C ARG A 140 0.91 10.85 10.87
N VAL A 141 1.90 11.15 10.02
CA VAL A 141 2.57 12.46 9.98
C VAL A 141 1.56 13.58 9.71
N LEU A 142 0.65 13.39 8.76
CA LEU A 142 -0.41 14.35 8.48
C LEU A 142 -1.28 14.60 9.73
N GLY A 143 -1.69 13.54 10.43
CA GLY A 143 -2.46 13.70 11.66
C GLY A 143 -1.67 14.38 12.79
N PHE A 144 -0.36 14.16 12.91
CA PHE A 144 0.48 14.91 13.85
C PHE A 144 0.59 16.39 13.49
N VAL A 145 0.68 16.72 12.20
CA VAL A 145 0.68 18.12 11.73
C VAL A 145 -0.65 18.79 12.07
N LEU A 146 -1.77 18.09 11.91
CA LEU A 146 -3.08 18.59 12.31
C LEU A 146 -3.13 18.87 13.83
N LEU A 147 -2.70 17.92 14.67
CA LEU A 147 -2.62 18.12 16.12
C LEU A 147 -1.74 19.31 16.52
N ALA A 148 -0.56 19.44 15.90
CA ALA A 148 0.32 20.57 16.17
C ALA A 148 -0.35 21.90 15.79
N THR A 149 -1.08 21.92 14.67
CA THR A 149 -1.80 23.10 14.20
C THR A 149 -2.97 23.46 15.11
N GLY A 150 -3.78 22.48 15.53
CA GLY A 150 -4.92 22.71 16.43
C GLY A 150 -4.46 23.20 17.81
N PHE A 151 -3.41 22.59 18.36
CA PHE A 151 -2.77 23.05 19.60
C PHE A 151 -2.25 24.50 19.49
N LEU A 152 -1.57 24.85 18.39
CA LEU A 152 -1.10 26.23 18.16
C LEU A 152 -2.26 27.23 18.08
N LEU A 153 -3.37 26.88 17.43
CA LEU A 153 -4.57 27.73 17.36
C LEU A 153 -5.19 27.95 18.74
N GLN A 154 -5.23 26.93 19.60
CA GLN A 154 -5.68 27.08 20.98
C GLN A 154 -4.78 28.01 21.79
N ILE A 155 -3.45 27.91 21.63
CA ILE A 155 -2.50 28.82 22.27
C ILE A 155 -2.78 30.26 21.85
N VAL A 156 -2.84 30.53 20.55
CA VAL A 156 -3.10 31.88 20.03
C VAL A 156 -4.47 32.38 20.49
N GLY A 157 -5.51 31.54 20.41
CA GLY A 157 -6.87 31.87 20.85
C GLY A 157 -7.02 32.10 22.35
N ASN A 158 -6.07 31.64 23.17
CA ASN A 158 -6.05 31.93 24.61
C ASN A 158 -5.34 33.25 24.93
N PHE A 159 -4.50 33.76 24.03
CA PHE A 159 -3.79 35.03 24.19
C PHE A 159 -4.52 36.23 23.60
N VAL A 160 -5.45 35.99 22.66
CA VAL A 160 -6.30 36.99 22.00
C VAL A 160 -7.66 37.05 22.67
#